data_AF-X6MEN0-F1
#
_entry.id   AF-X6MEN0-F1
#
_cell.length_a   1.000
_cell.length_b   1.000
_cell.length_c   1.000
_cell.angle_alpha   90.00
_cell.angle_beta   90.00
_cell.angle_gamma   90.00
#
_symmetry.space_group_name_H-M   'P 1'
#
loop_
_entity.id
_entity.type
_entity.pdbx_description
1 polymer ?
#
loop_
_entity_poly.entity_id
_entity_poly.type
_entity_poly.pdbx_seq_one_letter_code
_entity_poly.pdbx_strand_id
1 'polypeptide(L)'
;MYCMWGKWFEQVTKDYLKAIYGYEIHEFSAIPCARIPVAYSPDGLFIKDNECWLLEIKCPFLKTKPKIDNYMDQIQAGLYILPVKKCLLCMIIFRKCYAAQLMTKRVFDCHFHMPWFESSIYRPKSKMDEKFVGFLWWDALELQEKIEEKPYDKAHIGTVPEIMEKLSELKNGSFMCFKCFDIQEEVIEIYSLEKEEDFLWDQYNEFINKTK
;
A
#
# COMPACT_ATOMS: atom_id res chain seq x y z
N MET A 1 -13.62 -1.58 -5.50
CA MET A 1 -12.60 -0.63 -6.00
C MET A 1 -11.54 -0.24 -4.95
N TYR A 2 -11.90 0.26 -3.75
CA TYR A 2 -10.92 0.69 -2.73
C TYR A 2 -9.99 -0.41 -2.21
N CYS A 3 -10.53 -1.58 -1.90
CA CYS A 3 -9.72 -2.71 -1.40
C CYS A 3 -8.72 -3.20 -2.45
N MET A 4 -9.09 -3.16 -3.74
CA MET A 4 -8.20 -3.54 -4.84
C MET A 4 -7.09 -2.52 -5.07
N TRP A 5 -7.38 -1.23 -4.88
CA TRP A 5 -6.35 -0.20 -4.89
C TRP A 5 -5.26 -0.48 -3.86
N GLY A 6 -5.67 -0.76 -2.61
CA GLY A 6 -4.76 -1.14 -1.53
C GLY A 6 -3.88 -2.32 -1.95
N LYS A 7 -4.51 -3.43 -2.36
CA LYS A 7 -3.79 -4.64 -2.81
C LYS A 7 -2.82 -4.40 -3.95
N TRP A 8 -3.23 -3.69 -5.01
CA TRP A 8 -2.36 -3.45 -6.15
C TRP A 8 -1.13 -2.63 -5.76
N PHE A 9 -1.35 -1.54 -5.03
CA PHE A 9 -0.27 -0.61 -4.71
C PHE A 9 0.58 -1.05 -3.52
N GLU A 10 0.08 -1.94 -2.68
CA GLU A 10 0.89 -2.68 -1.71
C GLU A 10 1.95 -3.51 -2.43
N GLN A 11 1.58 -4.29 -3.45
CA GLN A 11 2.55 -5.04 -4.24
C GLN A 11 3.52 -4.13 -5.00
N VAL A 12 3.04 -3.03 -5.61
CA VAL A 12 3.93 -2.04 -6.27
C VAL A 12 4.95 -1.47 -5.27
N THR A 13 4.52 -1.25 -4.02
CA THR A 13 5.40 -0.78 -2.95
C THR A 13 6.44 -1.81 -2.58
N LYS A 14 6.05 -3.08 -2.42
CA LYS A 14 6.99 -4.17 -2.13
C LYS A 14 8.05 -4.29 -3.23
N ASP A 15 7.63 -4.24 -4.49
CA ASP A 15 8.53 -4.27 -5.65
C ASP A 15 9.49 -3.07 -5.64
N TYR A 16 8.99 -1.87 -5.32
CA TYR A 16 9.79 -0.66 -5.16
C TYR A 16 10.84 -0.80 -4.04
N LEU A 17 10.43 -1.26 -2.85
CA LEU A 17 11.33 -1.45 -1.71
C LEU A 17 12.42 -2.48 -2.00
N LYS A 18 12.06 -3.58 -2.67
CA LYS A 18 13.01 -4.59 -3.13
C LYS A 18 14.00 -4.02 -4.15
N ALA A 19 13.54 -3.23 -5.11
CA ALA A 19 14.39 -2.65 -6.15
C ALA A 19 15.36 -1.58 -5.60
N ILE A 20 14.90 -0.74 -4.67
CA ILE A 20 15.69 0.39 -4.15
C ILE A 20 16.59 -0.01 -2.97
N TYR A 21 16.06 -0.79 -2.03
CA TYR A 21 16.77 -1.15 -0.80
C TYR A 21 17.28 -2.58 -0.77
N GLY A 22 16.91 -3.42 -1.74
CA GLY A 22 17.29 -4.83 -1.75
C GLY A 22 16.58 -5.67 -0.69
N TYR A 23 15.47 -5.18 -0.12
CA TYR A 23 14.75 -5.92 0.91
C TYR A 23 14.13 -7.20 0.35
N GLU A 24 14.43 -8.32 0.99
CA GLU A 24 13.73 -9.58 0.77
C GLU A 24 12.50 -9.62 1.68
N ILE A 25 11.33 -9.34 1.09
CA ILE A 25 10.06 -9.25 1.81
C ILE A 25 9.40 -10.63 1.79
N HIS A 26 9.18 -11.20 2.97
CA HIS A 26 8.48 -12.44 3.19
C HIS A 26 7.04 -12.16 3.61
N GLU A 27 6.09 -12.74 2.89
CA GLU A 27 4.65 -12.57 3.13
C GLU A 27 4.10 -13.72 3.98
N PHE A 28 3.18 -13.39 4.87
CA PHE A 28 2.54 -14.36 5.76
C PHE A 28 1.03 -14.14 5.74
N SER A 29 0.28 -15.23 5.88
CA SER A 29 -1.14 -15.14 6.22
C SER A 29 -1.32 -14.60 7.65
N ALA A 30 -2.55 -14.60 8.16
CA ALA A 30 -2.80 -14.27 9.57
C ALA A 30 -1.96 -15.16 10.50
N ILE A 31 -1.15 -14.53 11.36
CA ILE A 31 -0.33 -15.16 12.38
C ILE A 31 -1.08 -15.04 13.72
N PRO A 32 -1.50 -16.16 14.33
CA PRO A 32 -2.21 -16.13 15.59
C PRO A 32 -1.28 -15.78 16.74
N CYS A 33 -1.77 -15.00 17.71
CA CYS A 33 -1.08 -14.78 18.96
C CYS A 33 -1.17 -16.02 19.84
N ALA A 34 -0.07 -16.42 20.47
CA ALA A 34 -0.04 -17.57 21.37
C ALA A 34 -0.78 -17.34 22.70
N ARG A 35 -0.96 -16.08 23.10
CA ARG A 35 -1.45 -15.69 24.44
C ARG A 35 -2.91 -15.24 24.47
N ILE A 36 -3.40 -14.68 23.36
CA ILE A 36 -4.71 -14.05 23.25
C ILE A 36 -5.37 -14.43 21.92
N PRO A 37 -6.72 -14.50 21.84
CA PRO A 37 -7.43 -15.00 20.67
C PRO A 37 -7.52 -13.98 19.52
N VAL A 38 -6.41 -13.33 19.21
CA VAL A 38 -6.26 -12.38 18.09
C VAL A 38 -5.19 -12.87 17.13
N ALA A 39 -5.31 -12.50 15.87
CA ALA A 39 -4.32 -12.78 14.85
C ALA A 39 -3.97 -11.49 14.11
N TYR A 40 -2.75 -11.42 13.60
CA TYR A 40 -2.27 -10.29 12.83
C TYR A 40 -1.73 -10.75 11.48
N SER A 41 -2.10 -10.04 10.42
CA SER A 41 -1.63 -10.31 9.06
C SER A 41 -0.70 -9.17 8.67
N PRO A 42 0.63 -9.34 8.75
CA PRO A 42 1.57 -8.32 8.30
C PRO A 42 1.50 -8.16 6.78
N ASP A 43 1.78 -6.95 6.28
CA ASP A 43 2.00 -6.79 4.84
C ASP A 43 3.31 -7.48 4.42
N GLY A 44 4.30 -7.54 5.31
CA GLY A 44 5.46 -8.42 5.16
C GLY A 44 6.42 -8.38 6.34
N LEU A 45 7.41 -9.26 6.31
CA LEU A 45 8.60 -9.22 7.18
C LEU A 45 9.86 -9.18 6.32
N PHE A 46 10.89 -8.50 6.79
CA PHE A 46 12.19 -8.48 6.11
C PHE A 46 13.33 -8.40 7.11
N ILE A 47 14.53 -8.81 6.69
CA ILE A 47 15.74 -8.70 7.51
C ILE A 47 16.50 -7.44 7.11
N LYS A 48 16.84 -6.61 8.10
CA LYS A 48 17.70 -5.44 7.94
C LYS A 48 18.60 -5.31 9.15
N ASP A 49 19.90 -5.12 8.91
CA ASP A 49 20.91 -4.99 9.96
C ASP A 49 20.92 -6.17 10.96
N ASN A 50 20.72 -7.41 10.46
CA ASN A 50 20.55 -8.65 11.26
C ASN A 50 19.36 -8.64 12.23
N GLU A 51 18.41 -7.72 12.07
CA GLU A 51 17.17 -7.68 12.82
C GLU A 51 16.00 -8.04 11.89
N CYS A 52 14.96 -8.68 12.43
CA CYS A 52 13.70 -8.89 11.74
C CYS A 52 12.81 -7.66 11.92
N TRP A 53 12.30 -7.12 10.81
CA TRP A 53 11.47 -5.93 10.77
C TRP A 53 10.08 -6.29 10.26
N LEU A 54 9.07 -5.72 10.91
CA LEU A 54 7.72 -5.68 10.40
C LEU A 54 7.62 -4.63 9.28
N LEU A 55 6.91 -4.96 8.21
CA LEU A 55 6.54 -4.02 7.16
C LEU A 55 5.02 -3.82 7.19
N GLU A 56 4.62 -2.56 7.28
CA GLU A 56 3.23 -2.13 7.14
C GLU A 56 3.14 -1.07 6.03
N ILE A 57 2.24 -1.25 5.07
CA ILE A 57 2.10 -0.45 3.86
C ILE A 57 0.69 0.11 3.78
N LYS A 58 0.59 1.44 3.72
CA LYS A 58 -0.67 2.15 3.52
C LYS A 58 -0.65 2.92 2.21
N CYS A 59 -1.50 2.48 1.28
CA CYS A 59 -1.70 3.10 -0.03
C CYS A 59 -3.07 3.79 -0.09
N PRO A 60 -3.25 4.98 0.52
CA PRO A 60 -4.54 5.64 0.55
C PRO A 60 -5.05 5.98 -0.85
N PHE A 61 -6.22 5.42 -1.18
CA PHE A 61 -6.95 5.81 -2.39
C PHE A 61 -7.40 7.27 -2.32
N LEU A 62 -7.88 7.69 -1.14
CA LEU A 62 -8.32 9.07 -0.89
C LEU A 62 -7.13 9.99 -0.56
N LYS A 63 -7.34 11.29 -0.77
CA LYS A 63 -6.29 12.31 -0.84
C LYS A 63 -5.80 12.85 0.50
N THR A 64 -6.30 12.34 1.62
CA THR A 64 -5.80 12.74 2.95
C THR A 64 -4.43 12.15 3.15
N LYS A 65 -3.43 13.00 3.45
CA LYS A 65 -2.12 12.52 3.89
C LYS A 65 -2.38 11.57 5.07
N PRO A 66 -2.03 10.29 4.95
CA PRO A 66 -2.25 9.34 6.03
C PRO A 66 -1.48 9.85 7.25
N LYS A 67 -2.13 9.80 8.42
CA LYS A 67 -1.50 10.15 9.68
C LYS A 67 -1.07 8.86 10.36
N ILE A 68 0.16 8.84 10.87
CA ILE A 68 0.74 7.69 11.57
C ILE A 68 -0.20 7.24 12.70
N ASP A 69 -0.73 8.19 13.49
CA ASP A 69 -1.65 7.96 14.61
C ASP A 69 -2.86 7.08 14.25
N ASN A 70 -3.31 7.11 12.99
CA ASN A 70 -4.45 6.31 12.55
C ASN A 70 -4.13 4.81 12.43
N TYR A 71 -2.86 4.43 12.48
CA TYR A 71 -2.38 3.06 12.26
C TYR A 71 -1.59 2.51 13.44
N MET A 72 -1.36 3.31 14.48
CA MET A 72 -0.54 2.91 15.62
C MET A 72 -1.08 1.66 16.30
N ASP A 73 -2.39 1.58 16.53
CA ASP A 73 -3.03 0.42 17.15
C ASP A 73 -2.76 -0.89 16.39
N GLN A 74 -2.87 -0.85 15.06
CA GLN A 74 -2.58 -1.99 14.19
C GLN A 74 -1.10 -2.37 14.24
N ILE A 75 -0.20 -1.38 14.21
CA ILE A 75 1.25 -1.59 14.22
C ILE A 75 1.70 -2.16 15.56
N GLN A 76 1.20 -1.62 16.68
CA GLN A 76 1.51 -2.12 18.01
C GLN A 76 0.97 -3.54 18.21
N ALA A 77 -0.23 -3.85 17.71
CA ALA A 77 -0.73 -5.23 17.69
C ALA A 77 0.22 -6.16 16.92
N GLY A 78 0.72 -5.73 15.76
CA GLY A 78 1.70 -6.48 14.98
C GLY A 78 3.02 -6.71 15.71
N LEU A 79 3.59 -5.66 16.32
CA LEU A 79 4.83 -5.71 17.11
C LEU A 79 4.69 -6.55 18.40
N TYR A 80 3.48 -6.66 18.95
CA TYR A 80 3.22 -7.53 20.10
C TYR A 80 3.11 -9.01 19.69
N ILE A 81 2.38 -9.29 18.61
CA ILE A 81 2.11 -10.65 18.15
C ILE A 81 3.35 -11.27 17.50
N LEU A 82 4.04 -10.49 16.67
CA LEU A 82 5.29 -10.89 16.03
C LEU A 82 6.41 -10.42 16.94
N PRO A 83 7.30 -11.30 17.44
CA PRO A 83 8.36 -10.93 18.38
C PRO A 83 9.49 -10.14 17.71
N VAL A 84 9.15 -9.00 17.10
CA VAL A 84 10.01 -8.09 16.35
C VAL A 84 10.01 -6.74 17.04
N LYS A 85 11.13 -6.02 16.95
CA LYS A 85 11.32 -4.77 17.71
C LYS A 85 10.94 -3.51 16.93
N LYS A 86 10.90 -3.62 15.61
CA LYS A 86 10.80 -2.49 14.69
C LYS A 86 9.80 -2.77 13.59
N CYS A 87 9.03 -1.75 13.27
CA CYS A 87 8.15 -1.70 12.12
C CYS A 87 8.59 -0.57 11.20
N LEU A 88 8.70 -0.86 9.90
CA LEU A 88 8.75 0.13 8.84
C LEU A 88 7.33 0.37 8.35
N LEU A 89 6.78 1.54 8.66
CA LEU A 89 5.52 2.01 8.10
C LEU A 89 5.78 2.80 6.82
N CYS A 90 5.32 2.26 5.69
CA CYS A 90 5.37 2.89 4.37
C CYS A 90 4.00 3.47 4.01
N MET A 91 3.88 4.79 3.96
CA MET A 91 2.67 5.49 3.54
C MET A 91 2.90 6.14 2.18
N ILE A 92 2.23 5.64 1.13
CA ILE A 92 2.57 5.99 -0.25
C ILE A 92 1.37 6.47 -1.04
N ILE A 93 1.55 7.57 -1.76
CA ILE A 93 0.50 8.24 -2.52
C ILE A 93 0.65 7.95 -4.01
N PHE A 94 -0.14 6.99 -4.50
CA PHE A 94 -0.28 6.70 -5.93
C PHE A 94 -1.50 7.42 -6.53
N ARG A 95 -1.48 7.73 -7.83
CA ARG A 95 -2.69 8.11 -8.58
C ARG A 95 -2.70 7.48 -9.95
N LYS A 96 -3.89 7.06 -10.38
CA LYS A 96 -4.12 6.59 -11.74
C LYS A 96 -4.04 7.78 -12.70
N CYS A 97 -3.52 7.51 -13.89
CA CYS A 97 -3.49 8.45 -14.99
C CYS A 97 -3.65 7.71 -16.33
N TYR A 98 -3.99 8.42 -17.39
CA TYR A 98 -3.88 7.92 -18.75
C TYR A 98 -2.43 7.91 -19.22
N ALA A 99 -2.08 7.09 -20.21
CA ALA A 99 -0.73 7.06 -20.79
C ALA A 99 -0.28 8.46 -21.28
N ALA A 100 -1.16 9.20 -21.97
CA ALA A 100 -0.89 10.56 -22.42
C ALA A 100 -0.59 11.55 -21.27
N GLN A 101 -1.05 11.24 -20.05
CA GLN A 101 -0.82 12.05 -18.85
C GLN A 101 0.52 11.75 -18.18
N LEU A 102 1.23 10.69 -18.57
CA LEU A 102 2.58 10.39 -18.04
C LEU A 102 3.55 11.53 -18.38
N MET A 103 3.50 12.05 -19.61
CA MET A 103 4.35 13.14 -20.11
C MET A 103 4.05 14.49 -19.46
N THR A 104 2.86 14.66 -18.90
CA THR A 104 2.44 15.94 -18.32
C THR A 104 2.65 15.92 -16.82
N LYS A 105 3.36 16.94 -16.32
CA LYS A 105 3.50 17.13 -14.87
C LYS A 105 2.11 17.36 -14.28
N ARG A 106 1.78 16.60 -13.21
CA ARG A 106 0.63 16.88 -12.33
C ARG A 106 -0.77 16.67 -12.93
N VAL A 107 -0.91 15.84 -13.96
CA VAL A 107 -2.23 15.47 -14.48
C VAL A 107 -2.63 14.08 -13.94
N PHE A 108 -3.65 14.07 -13.10
CA PHE A 108 -4.29 12.85 -12.59
C PHE A 108 -5.63 12.66 -13.31
N ASP A 109 -6.06 11.41 -13.47
CA ASP A 109 -7.38 11.14 -14.02
C ASP A 109 -8.46 11.46 -12.98
N CYS A 110 -8.99 12.67 -13.05
CA CYS A 110 -10.08 13.11 -12.17
C CYS A 110 -11.40 12.37 -12.44
N HIS A 111 -11.60 11.77 -13.63
CA HIS A 111 -12.84 11.08 -13.97
C HIS A 111 -13.00 9.79 -13.14
N PHE A 112 -11.91 9.05 -12.93
CA PHE A 112 -11.94 7.83 -12.10
C PHE A 112 -12.22 8.10 -10.62
N HIS A 113 -11.93 9.31 -10.14
CA HIS A 113 -12.16 9.72 -8.77
C HIS A 113 -13.32 10.72 -8.60
N MET A 114 -13.97 11.13 -9.70
CA MET A 114 -15.05 12.12 -9.77
C MET A 114 -16.28 11.79 -8.93
N PRO A 115 -16.76 10.53 -8.87
CA PRO A 115 -17.89 10.15 -8.01
C PRO A 115 -17.64 10.43 -6.51
N TRP A 116 -16.39 10.69 -6.13
CA TRP A 116 -15.95 10.89 -4.75
C TRP A 116 -15.51 12.34 -4.48
N PHE A 117 -15.75 13.25 -5.43
CA PHE A 117 -15.38 14.68 -5.37
C PHE A 117 -16.59 15.62 -5.19
N GLU A 118 -17.65 15.19 -4.52
CA GLU A 118 -18.68 16.15 -4.09
C GLU A 118 -18.07 17.18 -3.12
N SER A 119 -17.82 18.37 -3.69
CA SER A 119 -17.70 19.70 -3.10
C SER A 119 -17.37 19.80 -1.61
N SER A 120 -16.12 19.53 -1.21
CA SER A 120 -15.40 20.29 -0.15
C SER A 120 -14.04 19.70 0.26
N ILE A 121 -13.81 18.40 0.05
CA ILE A 121 -12.72 17.69 0.76
C ILE A 121 -11.39 17.70 -0.01
N TYR A 122 -11.40 18.02 -1.32
CA TYR A 122 -10.20 17.90 -2.15
C TYR A 122 -9.77 19.20 -2.84
N ARG A 123 -8.65 19.75 -2.36
CA ARG A 123 -7.77 20.64 -3.12
C ARG A 123 -6.36 20.07 -3.03
N PRO A 124 -5.75 19.58 -4.12
CA PRO A 124 -4.35 19.16 -4.06
C PRO A 124 -3.53 20.38 -3.63
N LYS A 125 -2.92 20.33 -2.45
CA LYS A 125 -1.93 21.35 -2.08
C LYS A 125 -0.81 21.27 -3.12
N SER A 126 -0.48 22.43 -3.67
CA SER A 126 -0.03 22.64 -5.06
C SER A 126 1.44 22.32 -5.35
N LYS A 127 2.11 21.43 -4.60
CA LYS A 127 3.58 21.28 -4.67
C LYS A 127 4.14 19.89 -4.35
N MET A 128 3.50 18.80 -4.79
CA MET A 128 4.15 17.48 -4.73
C MET A 128 4.74 17.14 -6.10
N ASP A 129 6.05 16.94 -6.12
CA ASP A 129 6.76 16.48 -7.31
C ASP A 129 6.62 14.96 -7.44
N GLU A 130 6.44 14.48 -8.67
CA GLU A 130 6.33 13.04 -8.94
C GLU A 130 7.65 12.35 -8.58
N LYS A 131 7.57 11.27 -7.80
CA LYS A 131 8.73 10.47 -7.40
C LYS A 131 9.12 9.48 -8.49
N PHE A 132 8.12 8.79 -9.02
CA PHE A 132 8.25 7.86 -10.14
C PHE A 132 6.90 7.64 -10.83
N VAL A 133 6.93 7.01 -12.00
CA VAL A 133 5.74 6.59 -12.73
C VAL A 133 5.79 5.09 -13.00
N GLY A 134 4.65 4.54 -13.39
CA GLY A 134 4.58 3.14 -13.76
C GLY A 134 3.27 2.75 -14.42
N PHE A 135 3.17 1.47 -14.75
CA PHE A 135 1.91 0.86 -15.15
C PHE A 135 1.77 -0.55 -14.59
N LEU A 136 0.53 -0.95 -14.39
CA LEU A 136 0.11 -2.33 -14.15
C LEU A 136 -0.36 -2.92 -15.48
N TRP A 137 -0.05 -4.17 -15.77
CA TRP A 137 -0.44 -4.86 -17.00
C TRP A 137 -1.14 -6.20 -16.74
N TRP A 138 -2.07 -6.54 -17.62
CA TRP A 138 -2.85 -7.78 -17.65
C TRP A 138 -2.87 -8.37 -19.06
N ASP A 139 -2.68 -9.68 -19.20
CA ASP A 139 -2.80 -10.36 -20.49
C ASP A 139 -4.25 -10.32 -21.04
N ALA A 140 -4.40 -10.20 -22.36
CA ALA A 140 -5.67 -10.00 -23.06
C ALA A 140 -6.61 -11.22 -23.03
N LEU A 141 -6.06 -12.42 -22.79
CA LEU A 141 -6.83 -13.67 -22.86
C LEU A 141 -7.82 -13.85 -21.70
N GLU A 142 -7.71 -13.06 -20.63
CA GLU A 142 -8.55 -13.20 -19.43
C GLU A 142 -9.69 -12.17 -19.32
N LEU A 143 -9.86 -11.31 -20.33
CA LEU A 143 -10.64 -10.07 -20.20
C LEU A 143 -12.15 -10.17 -20.41
N GLN A 144 -12.74 -11.37 -20.56
CA GLN A 144 -14.19 -11.44 -20.76
C GLN A 144 -15.01 -11.24 -19.48
N GLU A 145 -14.46 -11.45 -18.28
CA GLU A 145 -15.23 -11.21 -17.05
C GLU A 145 -14.38 -10.61 -15.91
N LYS A 146 -14.54 -9.28 -15.71
CA LYS A 146 -14.21 -8.50 -14.50
C LYS A 146 -12.72 -8.27 -14.15
N ILE A 147 -12.18 -7.17 -14.69
CA ILE A 147 -10.94 -6.49 -14.22
C ILE A 147 -11.01 -6.16 -12.70
N GLU A 148 -12.21 -6.10 -12.12
CA GLU A 148 -12.44 -5.64 -10.75
C GLU A 148 -11.99 -6.61 -9.64
N GLU A 149 -11.61 -7.85 -9.96
CA GLU A 149 -11.31 -8.88 -8.96
C GLU A 149 -9.89 -9.47 -9.04
N LYS A 150 -9.09 -9.16 -10.07
CA LYS A 150 -7.79 -9.81 -10.27
C LYS A 150 -6.57 -8.92 -9.96
N PRO A 151 -5.51 -9.47 -9.35
CA PRO A 151 -4.20 -8.82 -9.32
C PRO A 151 -3.69 -8.63 -10.75
N TYR A 152 -2.76 -7.69 -10.93
CA TYR A 152 -2.06 -7.52 -12.20
C TYR A 152 -0.96 -8.57 -12.34
N ASP A 153 -0.57 -8.90 -13.57
CA ASP A 153 0.48 -9.87 -13.84
C ASP A 153 1.86 -9.27 -13.58
N LYS A 154 2.03 -8.00 -13.96
CA LYS A 154 3.29 -7.28 -13.81
C LYS A 154 3.12 -5.80 -13.53
N ALA A 155 3.87 -5.30 -12.55
CA ALA A 155 4.10 -3.87 -12.36
C ALA A 155 5.40 -3.47 -13.06
N HIS A 156 5.36 -2.33 -13.71
CA HIS A 156 6.53 -1.70 -14.31
C HIS A 156 6.68 -0.31 -13.71
N ILE A 157 7.80 -0.08 -13.04
CA ILE A 157 8.17 1.20 -12.42
C ILE A 157 9.38 1.74 -13.18
N GLY A 158 9.42 3.05 -13.44
CA GLY A 158 10.54 3.69 -14.09
C GLY A 158 10.34 5.17 -14.34
N THR A 159 11.19 5.71 -15.20
CA THR A 159 11.06 7.05 -15.77
C THR A 159 9.99 7.08 -16.85
N VAL A 160 9.49 8.27 -17.16
CA VAL A 160 8.48 8.44 -18.21
C VAL A 160 8.94 7.86 -19.57
N PRO A 161 10.17 8.11 -20.06
CA PRO A 161 10.64 7.52 -21.32
C PRO A 161 10.63 5.98 -21.31
N GLU A 162 11.14 5.35 -20.25
CA GLU A 162 11.19 3.89 -20.12
C GLU A 162 9.78 3.27 -20.09
N ILE A 163 8.84 3.93 -19.43
CA ILE A 163 7.45 3.47 -19.39
C ILE A 163 6.80 3.61 -20.76
N MET A 164 7.00 4.73 -21.46
CA MET A 164 6.41 4.95 -22.78
C MET A 164 6.97 3.97 -23.83
N GLU A 165 8.26 3.67 -23.77
CA GLU A 165 8.90 2.64 -24.60
C GLU A 165 8.25 1.28 -24.36
N LYS A 166 8.17 0.82 -23.11
CA LYS A 166 7.53 -0.46 -22.76
C LYS A 166 6.07 -0.53 -23.18
N LEU A 167 5.30 0.55 -22.98
CA LEU A 167 3.90 0.61 -23.40
C LEU A 167 3.75 0.46 -24.93
N SER A 168 4.71 0.97 -25.71
CA SER A 168 4.70 0.83 -27.17
C SER A 168 4.99 -0.58 -27.68
N GLU A 169 5.67 -1.40 -26.86
CA GLU A 169 5.97 -2.80 -27.15
C GLU A 169 4.81 -3.76 -26.82
N LEU A 170 3.83 -3.30 -26.03
CA LEU A 170 2.67 -4.11 -25.65
C LEU A 170 1.77 -4.34 -26.86
N LYS A 171 1.82 -5.56 -27.41
CA LYS A 171 1.00 -5.95 -28.57
C LYS A 171 -0.42 -6.40 -28.17
N ASN A 172 -0.56 -6.99 -26.98
CA ASN A 172 -1.81 -7.51 -26.43
C ASN A 172 -1.87 -7.19 -24.92
N GLY A 173 -3.08 -6.92 -24.41
CA GLY A 173 -3.34 -6.79 -22.98
C GLY A 173 -4.05 -5.50 -22.59
N SER A 174 -4.43 -5.41 -21.33
CA SER A 174 -4.90 -4.17 -20.70
C SER A 174 -3.82 -3.61 -19.79
N PHE A 175 -3.84 -2.30 -19.56
CA PHE A 175 -2.91 -1.68 -18.63
C PHE A 175 -3.54 -0.50 -17.88
N MET A 176 -2.95 -0.15 -16.74
CA MET A 176 -3.31 1.01 -15.94
C MET A 176 -2.05 1.78 -15.58
N CYS A 177 -1.90 2.98 -16.11
CA CYS A 177 -0.80 3.86 -15.74
C CYS A 177 -1.04 4.53 -14.39
N PHE A 178 0.04 4.81 -13.66
CA PHE A 178 -0.01 5.51 -12.39
C PHE A 178 1.22 6.41 -12.19
N LYS A 179 1.08 7.37 -11.27
CA LYS A 179 2.15 8.23 -10.78
C LYS A 179 2.25 8.09 -9.25
N CYS A 180 3.47 8.04 -8.72
CA CYS A 180 3.74 8.16 -7.29
C CYS A 180 4.10 9.61 -6.96
N PHE A 181 3.44 10.19 -5.96
CA PHE A 181 3.61 11.60 -5.57
C PHE A 181 4.26 11.79 -4.20
N ASP A 182 4.15 10.81 -3.33
CA ASP A 182 4.70 10.91 -1.98
C ASP A 182 5.02 9.50 -1.47
N ILE A 183 6.15 9.40 -0.77
CA ILE A 183 6.63 8.19 -0.10
C ILE A 183 7.07 8.66 1.27
N GLN A 184 6.32 8.29 2.30
CA GLN A 184 6.68 8.54 3.67
C GLN A 184 7.04 7.21 4.32
N GLU A 185 8.26 7.13 4.83
CA GLU A 185 8.80 5.97 5.54
C GLU A 185 9.03 6.38 6.99
N GLU A 186 8.45 5.62 7.91
CA GLU A 186 8.55 5.88 9.35
C GLU A 186 8.99 4.62 10.07
N VAL A 187 9.99 4.75 10.94
CA VAL A 187 10.44 3.66 11.79
C VAL A 187 9.75 3.77 13.13
N ILE A 188 9.03 2.72 13.50
CA ILE A 188 8.28 2.63 14.76
C ILE A 188 8.91 1.51 15.59
N GLU A 189 9.26 1.83 16.83
CA GLU A 189 9.79 0.86 17.79
C GLU A 189 8.71 0.50 18.81
N ILE A 190 8.86 -0.67 19.43
CA ILE A 190 7.99 -1.09 20.53
C ILE A 190 8.30 -0.27 21.79
N TYR A 191 7.26 0.25 22.45
CA TYR A 191 7.43 1.15 23.60
C TYR A 191 7.25 0.46 24.96
N SER A 192 6.37 -0.56 25.13
CA SER A 192 6.27 -1.35 26.39
C SER A 192 5.22 -2.48 26.35
N LEU A 193 5.67 -3.74 26.36
CA LEU A 193 4.85 -4.98 26.34
C LEU A 193 3.67 -5.05 27.32
N GLU A 194 3.76 -4.44 28.51
CA GLU A 194 2.71 -4.53 29.55
C GLU A 194 1.43 -3.74 29.20
N LYS A 195 1.54 -2.59 28.52
CA LYS A 195 0.36 -1.76 28.17
C LYS A 195 -0.40 -2.32 26.97
N GLU A 196 0.23 -3.19 26.21
CA GLU A 196 -0.28 -3.68 24.92
C GLU A 196 -1.17 -4.91 25.11
N GLU A 197 -0.93 -5.75 26.12
CA GLU A 197 -1.81 -6.89 26.44
C GLU A 197 -3.19 -6.41 26.92
N ASP A 198 -3.24 -5.42 27.82
CA ASP A 198 -4.50 -4.81 28.28
C ASP A 198 -5.26 -4.16 27.11
N PHE A 199 -4.55 -3.42 26.24
CA PHE A 199 -5.13 -2.82 25.04
C PHE A 199 -5.75 -3.87 24.10
N LEU A 200 -5.04 -4.97 23.83
CA LEU A 200 -5.54 -6.02 22.93
C LEU A 200 -6.74 -6.76 23.53
N TRP A 201 -6.78 -6.96 24.85
CA TRP A 201 -7.96 -7.47 25.55
C TRP A 201 -9.14 -6.51 25.46
N ASP A 202 -8.92 -5.21 25.62
CA ASP A 202 -9.96 -4.20 25.47
C ASP A 202 -10.55 -4.20 24.05
N GLN A 203 -9.70 -4.22 23.01
CA GLN A 203 -10.13 -4.32 21.61
C GLN A 203 -10.93 -5.60 21.34
N TYR A 204 -10.47 -6.74 21.87
CA TYR A 204 -11.19 -8.00 21.75
C TYR A 204 -12.56 -7.96 22.43
N ASN A 205 -12.64 -7.45 23.66
CA ASN A 205 -13.88 -7.35 24.41
C ASN A 205 -14.87 -6.39 23.73
N GLU A 206 -14.41 -5.27 23.19
CA GLU A 206 -15.23 -4.34 22.40
C GLU A 206 -15.80 -5.03 21.15
N PHE A 207 -14.98 -5.78 20.42
CA PHE A 207 -15.42 -6.54 19.25
C PHE A 207 -16.52 -7.56 19.60
N ILE A 208 -16.30 -8.37 20.65
CA ILE A 208 -17.27 -9.37 21.12
C ILE A 208 -18.59 -8.72 21.55
N ASN A 209 -18.52 -7.57 22.21
CA ASN A 209 -19.73 -6.86 22.66
C ASN A 209 -20.52 -6.22 21.51
N LYS A 210 -19.86 -5.85 20.39
CA LYS A 210 -20.53 -5.35 19.18
C LYS A 210 -21.16 -6.44 18.31
N THR A 211 -20.70 -7.68 18.46
CA THR A 211 -21.16 -8.84 17.66
C THR A 211 -22.23 -9.68 18.35
N LYS A 212 -22.58 -9.36 19.59
CA LYS A 212 -23.74 -9.90 20.33
C LYS A 212 -24.95 -8.98 20.15
#